data_AF-A0A9P5Q2Y3-F1
#
_entry.id   AF-A0A9P5Q2Y3-F1
#
_cell.length_a   1.000
_cell.length_b   1.000
_cell.length_c   1.000
_cell.angle_alpha   90.00
_cell.angle_beta   90.00
_cell.angle_gamma   90.00
#
_symmetry.space_group_name_H-M   'P 1'
#
loop_
_entity.id
_entity.type
_entity.pdbx_description
1 polymer ?
#
loop_
_entity_poly.entity_id
_entity_poly.type
_entity_poly.pdbx_seq_one_letter_code
_entity_poly.pdbx_strand_id
1 'polypeptide(L)' 'LRKTINEAEYLLDQLPPPSPDDDELVKKLRNRLKDLLTELRVGAEGSARS' A
#
# COMPACT_ATOMS: atom_id res chain seq x y z
N LEU A 1 -7.50 10.44 6.91
CA LEU A 1 -6.90 10.15 5.59
C LEU A 1 -5.39 9.99 5.67
N ARG A 2 -4.60 11.02 5.99
CA ARG A 2 -3.13 10.84 6.06
C ARG A 2 -2.67 9.87 7.16
N LYS A 3 -3.25 9.96 8.37
CA LYS A 3 -2.98 9.00 9.46
C LYS A 3 -3.35 7.56 9.10
N THR A 4 -4.46 7.37 8.38
CA THR A 4 -4.95 6.05 7.99
C THR A 4 -4.11 5.43 6.86
N ILE A 5 -3.56 6.23 5.95
CA ILE A 5 -2.62 5.76 4.91
C ILE A 5 -1.30 5.31 5.54
N ASN A 6 -0.75 6.09 6.48
CA ASN A 6 0.48 5.72 7.21
C ASN A 6 0.35 4.39 7.94
N GLU A 7 -0.79 4.16 8.59
CA GLU A 7 -1.05 2.92 9.32
C GLU A 7 -1.16 1.73 8.37
N ALA A 8 -1.86 1.89 7.24
CA ALA A 8 -1.97 0.83 6.23
C ALA A 8 -0.63 0.47 5.59
N GLU A 9 0.22 1.46 5.27
CA GLU A 9 1.59 1.22 4.80
C GLU A 9 2.43 0.52 5.87
N TYR A 10 2.36 0.98 7.12
CA TYR A 10 3.10 0.38 8.24
C TYR A 10 2.71 -1.09 8.48
N LEU A 11 1.42 -1.42 8.38
CA LEU A 11 0.96 -2.81 8.49
C LEU A 11 1.41 -3.66 7.30
N LEU A 12 1.39 -3.09 6.08
CA LEU A 12 1.84 -3.78 4.87
C LEU A 12 3.34 -4.09 4.91
N ASP A 13 4.15 -3.16 5.42
CA ASP A 13 5.61 -3.31 5.56
C ASP A 13 6.01 -4.34 6.62
N GLN A 14 5.14 -4.64 7.57
CA GLN A 14 5.36 -5.72 8.56
C GLN A 14 5.11 -7.11 8.00
N LEU A 15 4.36 -7.24 6.90
CA LEU A 15 4.14 -8.54 6.29
C LEU A 15 5.44 -9.05 5.66
N PRO A 16 5.77 -10.35 5.81
CA PRO A 16 6.94 -10.91 5.15
C PRO A 16 6.85 -10.70 3.63
N PRO A 17 8.00 -10.59 2.93
CA PRO A 17 8.01 -10.54 1.48
C PRO A 17 7.34 -11.80 0.92
N PRO A 18 6.64 -11.68 -0.23
CA PRO A 18 5.99 -12.83 -0.83
C PRO A 18 7.02 -13.92 -1.18
N SER A 19 6.72 -15.15 -0.80
CA SER A 19 7.49 -16.34 -1.14
C SER A 19 7.25 -16.75 -2.60
N PRO A 20 8.21 -17.39 -3.30
CA PRO A 20 7.95 -18.02 -4.58
C PRO A 20 6.78 -19.01 -4.56
N ASP A 21 6.55 -19.67 -3.42
CA ASP A 21 5.49 -20.65 -3.23
C ASP A 21 4.14 -20.02 -2.82
N ASP A 22 4.07 -18.71 -2.62
CA ASP A 22 2.80 -18.03 -2.34
C ASP A 22 1.86 -18.09 -3.54
N ASP A 23 0.55 -18.11 -3.27
CA ASP A 23 -0.49 -18.02 -4.30
C ASP A 23 -0.30 -16.75 -5.15
N GLU A 24 -0.33 -16.92 -6.48
CA GLU A 24 -0.20 -15.83 -7.44
C GLU A 24 -1.23 -14.72 -7.24
N LEU A 25 -2.44 -15.07 -6.79
CA LEU A 25 -3.47 -14.10 -6.44
C LEU A 25 -3.04 -13.26 -5.23
N VAL A 26 -2.44 -13.87 -4.21
CA VAL A 26 -1.95 -13.16 -3.01
C VAL A 26 -0.83 -12.19 -3.39
N LYS A 27 0.12 -12.61 -4.24
CA LYS A 27 1.18 -11.73 -4.76
C LYS A 27 0.60 -10.52 -5.52
N LYS A 28 -0.37 -10.77 -6.40
CA LYS A 28 -1.05 -9.72 -7.18
C LYS A 28 -1.81 -8.73 -6.29
N LEU A 29 -2.56 -9.23 -5.31
CA LEU A 29 -3.33 -8.39 -4.39
C LEU A 29 -2.42 -7.53 -3.52
N ARG A 30 -1.30 -8.09 -3.02
CA ARG A 30 -0.29 -7.34 -2.26
C ARG A 30 0.28 -6.18 -3.08
N ASN A 31 0.68 -6.44 -4.32
CA ASN A 31 1.22 -5.40 -5.18
C ASN A 31 0.18 -4.31 -5.48
N ARG A 32 -1.06 -4.73 -5.81
CA ARG A 32 -2.16 -3.78 -6.08
C ARG A 32 -2.49 -2.90 -4.87
N LEU A 33 -2.43 -3.45 -3.66
CA LEU A 33 -2.62 -2.67 -2.44
C LEU A 33 -1.52 -1.63 -2.24
N LYS A 34 -0.25 -2.01 -2.50
CA LYS A 34 0.89 -1.09 -2.42
C LYS A 34 0.77 0.07 -3.41
N ASP A 35 0.39 -0.23 -4.66
CA ASP A 35 0.18 0.77 -5.70
C ASP A 35 -0.94 1.74 -5.31
N LEU A 36 -2.08 1.21 -4.84
CA LEU A 36 -3.21 2.02 -4.38
C LEU A 36 -2.83 2.97 -3.24
N LEU A 37 -2.11 2.47 -2.22
CA LEU A 37 -1.66 3.30 -1.10
C LEU A 37 -0.72 4.42 -1.57
N THR A 38 0.15 4.12 -2.54
CA THR A 38 1.05 5.10 -3.17
C THR A 38 0.25 6.18 -3.90
N GLU A 39 -0.73 5.81 -4.72
CA GLU A 39 -1.61 6.75 -5.44
C GLU A 39 -2.41 7.64 -4.48
N LEU A 40 -2.98 7.05 -3.42
CA LEU A 40 -3.72 7.78 -2.39
C LEU A 40 -2.84 8.78 -1.66
N ARG A 41 -1.57 8.43 -1.40
CA ARG A 41 -0.61 9.34 -0.78
C ARG A 41 -0.30 10.54 -1.68
N VAL A 42 -0.02 10.28 -2.95
CA VAL A 42 0.24 11.34 -3.95
C VAL A 42 -0.97 12.27 -4.05
N GLY A 43 -2.18 11.71 -4.13
CA GLY A 43 -3.41 12.49 -4.18
C GLY A 43 -3.65 13.33 -2.91
N ALA A 44 -3.41 12.75 -1.73
CA ALA A 44 -3.55 13.45 -0.45
C ALA A 44 -2.50 14.58 -0.26
N GLU A 45 -1.29 14.41 -0.79
CA GLU A 45 -0.23 15.44 -0.74
C GLU A 45 -0.45 16.56 -1.77
N GLY A 46 -1.06 16.25 -2.93
CA GLY A 46 -1.45 17.24 -3.93
C GLY A 46 -2.60 18.14 -3.49
N SER A 47 -3.60 17.58 -2.79
CA SER A 47 -4.78 18.32 -2.32
C SER A 47 -4.49 19.24 -1.11
N ALA A 48 -3.42 18.99 -0.37
CA ALA A 48 -3.01 19.82 0.77
C ALA A 48 -2.32 21.14 0.37
N ARG A 49 -2.06 21.36 -0.94
CA ARG A 49 -1.41 22.56 -1.48
C ARG A 49 -2.35 23.49 -2.26
N SER A 50 -3.66 23.22 -2.31
CA SER A 50 -4.67 24.10 -2.95
C SER A 50 -5.50 24.87 -1.93
#